data_AF-A0A7Y7NTR1-F1
#
_entry.id   AF-A0A7Y7NTR1-F1
#
_cell.length_a   1.000
_cell.length_b   1.000
_cell.length_c   1.000
_cell.angle_alpha   90.00
_cell.angle_beta   90.00
_cell.angle_gamma   90.00
#
_symmetry.space_group_name_H-M   'P 1'
#
loop_
_entity.id
_entity.type
_entity.pdbx_description
1 polymer ?
#
loop_
_entity_poly.entity_id
_entity_poly.type
_entity_poly.pdbx_seq_one_letter_code
_entity_poly.pdbx_strand_id
1 'polypeptide(L)'
;IVDMFYDHFLAKDWNKYSELSLTEFTRNAYGILLKNYSVLPARTRRILPFMIYNNWLKNYSNFDELQRNFEGMSRRTTFDSKMEFVVEDLKKDYDFFQVDFNDFFPHLMRFSKDYIQKNGL
;
A
#
# COMPACT_ATOMS: atom_id res chain seq x y z
N ILE A 1 2.06 -7.87 8.53
CA ILE A 1 1.72 -8.79 7.41
C ILE A 1 0.30 -8.51 6.94
N VAL A 2 -0.70 -8.50 7.83
CA VAL A 2 -2.11 -8.15 7.51
C VAL A 2 -2.22 -6.81 6.76
N ASP A 3 -1.49 -5.76 7.16
CA ASP A 3 -1.53 -4.47 6.46
C ASP A 3 -1.17 -4.59 4.97
N MET A 4 -0.20 -5.45 4.63
CA MET A 4 0.20 -5.64 3.24
C MET A 4 -0.82 -6.44 2.42
N PHE A 5 -1.53 -7.38 3.05
CA PHE A 5 -2.66 -8.06 2.42
C PHE A 5 -3.75 -7.05 2.09
N TYR A 6 -4.10 -6.22 3.06
CA TYR A 6 -5.18 -5.25 2.92
C TYR A 6 -4.83 -4.18 1.89
N ASP A 7 -3.59 -3.67 1.91
CA ASP A 7 -3.08 -2.76 0.86
C ASP A 7 -3.11 -3.43 -0.52
N HIS A 8 -2.78 -4.74 -0.60
CA HIS A 8 -2.87 -5.49 -1.84
C HIS A 8 -4.32 -5.61 -2.34
N PHE A 9 -5.25 -6.08 -1.52
CA PHE A 9 -6.65 -6.23 -1.92
C PHE A 9 -7.26 -4.90 -2.31
N LEU A 10 -6.97 -3.84 -1.56
CA LEU A 10 -7.40 -2.48 -1.89
C LEU A 10 -6.84 -2.04 -3.25
N ALA A 11 -5.54 -2.22 -3.50
CA ALA A 11 -4.93 -1.82 -4.76
C ALA A 11 -5.39 -2.68 -5.95
N LYS A 12 -5.57 -3.98 -5.75
CA LYS A 12 -6.05 -4.94 -6.77
C LYS A 12 -7.49 -4.63 -7.19
N ASP A 13 -8.36 -4.43 -6.22
CA ASP A 13 -9.80 -4.21 -6.42
C ASP A 13 -10.18 -2.71 -6.31
N TRP A 14 -9.22 -1.81 -6.56
CA TRP A 14 -9.33 -0.38 -6.31
C TRP A 14 -10.61 0.27 -6.85
N ASN A 15 -11.03 -0.12 -8.06
CA ASN A 15 -12.21 0.42 -8.72
C ASN A 15 -13.53 0.10 -7.98
N LYS A 16 -13.54 -0.84 -7.02
CA LYS A 16 -14.70 -1.10 -6.15
C LYS A 16 -14.84 -0.04 -5.05
N TYR A 17 -13.75 0.63 -4.68
CA TYR A 17 -13.65 1.48 -3.50
C TYR A 17 -13.42 2.96 -3.82
N SER A 18 -12.99 3.28 -5.04
CA SER A 18 -12.72 4.65 -5.48
C SER A 18 -13.17 4.89 -6.92
N GLU A 19 -13.65 6.11 -7.18
CA GLU A 19 -13.94 6.61 -8.53
C GLU A 19 -12.68 7.10 -9.26
N LEU A 20 -11.62 7.43 -8.51
CA LEU A 20 -10.32 7.80 -9.09
C LEU A 20 -9.58 6.52 -9.49
N SER A 21 -8.83 6.56 -10.60
CA SER A 21 -7.99 5.41 -10.93
C SER A 21 -6.82 5.29 -9.94
N LEU A 22 -6.35 4.06 -9.69
CA LEU A 22 -5.18 3.81 -8.85
C LEU A 22 -3.95 4.59 -9.34
N THR A 23 -3.81 4.73 -10.67
CA THR A 23 -2.68 5.48 -11.26
C THR A 23 -2.76 6.97 -10.94
N GLU A 24 -3.96 7.58 -11.00
CA GLU A 24 -4.13 8.99 -10.63
C GLU A 24 -3.93 9.20 -9.14
N PHE A 25 -4.48 8.32 -8.30
CA PHE A 25 -4.29 8.35 -6.85
C PHE A 25 -2.81 8.32 -6.49
N THR A 26 -2.06 7.34 -7.00
CA THR A 26 -0.64 7.18 -6.69
C THR A 26 0.19 8.36 -7.19
N ARG A 27 -0.10 8.88 -8.39
CA ARG A 27 0.54 10.11 -8.89
C ARG A 27 0.30 11.30 -7.97
N ASN A 28 -0.94 11.49 -7.51
CA ASN A 28 -1.30 12.59 -6.61
C ASN A 28 -0.61 12.43 -5.24
N ALA A 29 -0.60 11.22 -4.69
CA ALA A 29 0.08 10.92 -3.43
C ALA A 29 1.58 11.23 -3.49
N TYR A 30 2.27 10.78 -4.53
CA TYR A 30 3.69 11.13 -4.72
C TYR A 30 3.89 12.63 -4.97
N GLY A 31 2.98 13.28 -5.69
CA GLY A 31 3.00 14.73 -5.88
C GLY A 31 2.96 15.51 -4.56
N ILE A 32 2.12 15.07 -3.62
CA ILE A 32 2.04 15.65 -2.27
C ILE A 32 3.36 15.47 -1.52
N LEU A 33 3.95 14.26 -1.57
CA LEU A 33 5.23 13.98 -0.91
C LEU A 33 6.38 14.83 -1.49
N LEU A 34 6.43 14.97 -2.82
CA LEU A 34 7.42 15.81 -3.49
C LEU A 34 7.23 17.30 -3.18
N LYS A 35 5.99 17.80 -3.20
CA LYS A 35 5.69 19.19 -2.85
C LYS A 35 6.13 19.55 -1.43
N ASN A 36 6.09 18.59 -0.52
CA ASN A 36 6.44 18.77 0.89
C ASN A 36 7.82 18.15 1.22
N TYR A 37 8.68 17.93 0.23
CA TYR A 37 9.92 17.17 0.41
C TYR A 37 10.81 17.70 1.54
N SER A 38 10.88 19.02 1.72
CA SER A 38 11.72 19.68 2.74
C SER A 38 11.33 19.35 4.18
N VAL A 39 10.03 19.12 4.44
CA VAL A 39 9.52 18.82 5.78
C VAL A 39 9.49 17.32 6.10
N LEU A 40 9.74 16.46 5.10
CA LEU A 40 9.78 15.02 5.30
C LEU A 40 10.99 14.62 6.18
N PRO A 41 10.87 13.60 7.04
CA PRO A 41 12.00 13.05 7.78
C PRO A 41 13.14 12.60 6.86
N ALA A 42 14.38 12.66 7.35
CA ALA A 42 15.58 12.34 6.54
C ALA A 42 15.60 10.91 5.98
N ARG A 43 14.94 9.96 6.65
CA ARG A 43 14.76 8.59 6.13
C ARG A 43 13.80 8.57 4.95
N THR A 44 12.65 9.23 5.09
CA THR A 44 11.62 9.33 4.03
C THR A 44 12.16 10.00 2.78
N ARG A 45 12.92 11.10 2.93
CA ARG A 45 13.58 11.77 1.80
C ARG A 45 14.51 10.84 1.02
N ARG A 46 15.26 9.97 1.73
CA ARG A 46 16.17 9.00 1.10
C ARG A 46 15.43 7.90 0.33
N ILE A 47 14.28 7.43 0.82
CA ILE A 47 13.54 6.34 0.17
C ILE A 47 12.60 6.83 -0.95
N LEU A 48 12.09 8.07 -0.86
CA LEU A 48 11.05 8.59 -1.75
C LEU A 48 11.39 8.49 -3.25
N PRO A 49 12.60 8.82 -3.73
CA PRO A 49 12.94 8.65 -5.15
C PRO A 49 12.77 7.20 -5.64
N PHE A 50 13.09 6.22 -4.80
CA PHE A 50 12.93 4.81 -5.13
C PHE A 50 11.48 4.36 -5.08
N MET A 51 10.69 4.90 -4.15
CA MET A 51 9.24 4.65 -4.08
C MET A 51 8.56 5.09 -5.37
N ILE A 52 8.92 6.27 -5.86
CA ILE A 52 8.37 6.86 -7.08
C ILE A 52 8.84 6.07 -8.30
N TYR A 53 10.14 5.84 -8.43
CA TYR A 53 10.73 5.15 -9.59
C TYR A 53 10.15 3.75 -9.79
N ASN A 54 9.97 2.99 -8.71
CA ASN A 54 9.42 1.64 -8.74
C ASN A 54 7.91 1.60 -8.51
N ASN A 55 7.25 2.75 -8.44
CA ASN A 55 5.82 2.93 -8.17
C ASN A 55 5.26 2.00 -7.08
N TRP A 56 5.84 2.01 -5.89
CA TRP A 56 5.51 1.05 -4.82
C TRP A 56 4.01 0.99 -4.52
N LEU A 57 3.34 2.15 -4.38
CA LEU A 57 1.91 2.24 -4.08
C LEU A 57 1.04 1.54 -5.13
N LYS A 58 1.37 1.65 -6.43
CA LYS A 58 0.62 0.96 -7.48
C LYS A 58 0.92 -0.53 -7.46
N ASN A 59 2.17 -0.90 -7.25
CA ASN A 59 2.63 -2.28 -7.31
C ASN A 59 2.06 -3.15 -6.19
N TYR A 60 1.40 -2.57 -5.17
CA TYR A 60 0.57 -3.34 -4.25
C TYR A 60 -0.52 -4.15 -4.96
N SER A 61 -1.00 -3.74 -6.14
CA SER A 61 -2.00 -4.54 -6.88
C SER A 61 -1.45 -5.86 -7.44
N ASN A 62 -0.13 -6.05 -7.44
CA ASN A 62 0.54 -7.22 -8.01
C ASN A 62 1.61 -7.76 -7.07
N PHE A 63 1.35 -8.92 -6.45
CA PHE A 63 2.30 -9.56 -5.53
C PHE A 63 3.66 -9.83 -6.13
N ASP A 64 3.73 -10.24 -7.38
CA ASP A 64 5.01 -10.58 -8.00
C ASP A 64 5.86 -9.33 -8.22
N GLU A 65 5.23 -8.19 -8.51
CA GLU A 65 5.92 -6.90 -8.61
C GLU A 65 6.34 -6.35 -7.25
N LEU A 66 5.48 -6.52 -6.26
CA LEU A 66 5.75 -6.17 -4.88
C LEU A 66 6.96 -6.95 -4.34
N GLN A 67 6.98 -8.28 -4.55
CA GLN A 67 8.06 -9.17 -4.17
C GLN A 67 9.38 -8.76 -4.82
N ARG A 68 9.40 -8.56 -6.15
CA ARG A 68 10.60 -8.14 -6.88
C ARG A 68 11.16 -6.80 -6.38
N ASN A 69 10.29 -5.84 -6.08
CA ASN A 69 10.70 -4.55 -5.55
C ASN A 69 11.34 -4.68 -4.16
N PHE A 70 10.77 -5.51 -3.29
CA PHE A 70 11.27 -5.73 -1.93
C PHE A 70 12.56 -6.57 -1.89
N GLU A 71 12.70 -7.59 -2.74
CA GLU A 71 13.97 -8.32 -2.91
C GLU A 71 15.08 -7.39 -3.41
N GLY A 72 14.74 -6.47 -4.33
CA GLY A 72 15.68 -5.43 -4.76
C GLY A 72 16.14 -4.51 -3.62
N MET A 73 15.26 -4.24 -2.64
CA MET A 73 15.60 -3.44 -1.46
C MET A 73 16.40 -4.21 -0.42
N SER A 74 16.08 -5.48 -0.14
CA SER A 74 16.82 -6.30 0.83
C SER A 74 18.26 -6.53 0.39
N ARG A 75 18.50 -6.69 -0.93
CA ARG A 75 19.87 -6.77 -1.47
C ARG A 75 20.70 -5.50 -1.27
N ARG A 76 20.06 -4.34 -1.04
CA ARG A 76 20.71 -3.02 -0.94
C ARG A 76 20.64 -2.42 0.46
N THR A 77 20.05 -3.12 1.43
CA THR A 77 19.93 -2.66 2.82
C THR A 77 20.20 -3.82 3.78
N THR A 78 20.88 -3.56 4.91
CA THR A 78 21.14 -4.56 5.97
C THR A 78 19.89 -5.00 6.75
N PHE A 79 18.69 -4.73 6.22
CA PHE A 79 17.43 -4.97 6.88
C PHE A 79 16.91 -6.37 6.51
N ASP A 80 16.94 -7.27 7.47
CA ASP A 80 16.38 -8.62 7.38
C ASP A 80 14.84 -8.52 7.41
N SER A 81 14.25 -8.23 6.26
CA SER A 81 12.82 -7.90 6.14
C SER A 81 11.90 -9.13 6.27
N LYS A 82 12.46 -10.35 6.17
CA LYS A 82 11.74 -11.63 6.07
C LYS A 82 10.65 -11.66 5.00
N MET A 83 10.63 -10.71 4.07
CA MET A 83 9.55 -10.51 3.09
C MET A 83 9.44 -11.66 2.08
N GLU A 84 10.55 -12.33 1.80
CA GLU A 84 10.59 -13.56 0.99
C GLU A 84 9.71 -14.69 1.56
N PHE A 85 9.58 -14.78 2.89
CA PHE A 85 8.67 -15.75 3.54
C PHE A 85 7.24 -15.24 3.57
N VAL A 86 7.06 -13.92 3.67
CA VAL A 86 5.74 -13.32 3.75
C VAL A 86 4.92 -13.60 2.50
N VAL A 87 5.50 -13.61 1.30
CA VAL A 87 4.77 -13.90 0.04
C VAL A 87 4.30 -15.36 -0.04
N GLU A 88 5.10 -16.30 0.45
CA GLU A 88 4.72 -17.72 0.47
C GLU A 88 3.66 -17.99 1.55
N ASP A 89 3.80 -17.41 2.74
CA ASP A 89 2.74 -17.43 3.77
C ASP A 89 1.48 -16.71 3.27
N LEU A 90 1.63 -15.63 2.51
CA LEU A 90 0.56 -14.84 1.91
C LEU A 90 -0.31 -15.69 0.98
N LYS A 91 0.31 -16.53 0.15
CA LYS A 91 -0.39 -17.40 -0.80
C LYS A 91 -1.21 -18.48 -0.10
N LYS A 92 -0.73 -18.98 1.04
CA LYS A 92 -1.38 -20.09 1.76
C LYS A 92 -2.75 -19.69 2.33
N ASP A 93 -2.85 -18.51 2.90
CA ASP A 93 -4.07 -18.00 3.54
C ASP A 93 -4.73 -16.89 2.71
N TYR A 94 -4.37 -16.77 1.42
CA TYR A 94 -4.79 -15.68 0.55
C TYR A 94 -6.32 -15.52 0.49
N ASP A 95 -7.04 -16.62 0.26
CA ASP A 95 -8.50 -16.62 0.15
C ASP A 95 -9.16 -16.25 1.48
N PHE A 96 -8.59 -16.71 2.60
CA PHE A 96 -9.07 -16.36 3.94
C PHE A 96 -9.00 -14.86 4.18
N PHE A 97 -7.83 -14.25 3.93
CA PHE A 97 -7.66 -12.80 4.09
C PHE A 97 -8.45 -12.00 3.05
N GLN A 98 -8.69 -12.56 1.86
CA GLN A 98 -9.51 -11.88 0.84
C GLN A 98 -10.97 -11.78 1.27
N VAL A 99 -11.53 -12.87 1.80
CA VAL A 99 -12.91 -12.88 2.32
C VAL A 99 -13.01 -11.91 3.49
N ASP A 100 -12.10 -12.01 4.46
CA ASP A 100 -12.05 -11.11 5.62
C ASP A 100 -11.95 -9.63 5.21
N PHE A 101 -11.09 -9.29 4.25
CA PHE A 101 -10.98 -7.93 3.72
C PHE A 101 -12.28 -7.45 3.06
N ASN A 102 -12.88 -8.28 2.21
CA ASN A 102 -14.12 -7.93 1.51
C ASN A 102 -15.29 -7.72 2.47
N ASP A 103 -15.33 -8.47 3.56
CA ASP A 103 -16.34 -8.34 4.62
C ASP A 103 -16.06 -7.11 5.50
N PHE A 104 -14.81 -6.84 5.86
CA PHE A 104 -14.46 -5.80 6.83
C PHE A 104 -14.34 -4.39 6.21
N PHE A 105 -13.68 -4.25 5.05
CA PHE A 105 -13.29 -2.95 4.52
C PHE A 105 -14.48 -2.00 4.24
N PRO A 106 -15.64 -2.45 3.70
CA PRO A 106 -16.81 -1.61 3.55
C PRO A 106 -17.34 -1.04 4.88
N HIS A 107 -17.24 -1.81 5.97
CA HIS A 107 -17.62 -1.34 7.31
C HIS A 107 -16.66 -0.27 7.81
N LEU A 108 -15.36 -0.45 7.59
CA LEU A 108 -14.34 0.56 7.92
C LEU A 108 -14.57 1.87 7.15
N MET A 109 -14.88 1.79 5.85
CA MET A 109 -15.19 2.97 5.04
C MET A 109 -16.42 3.71 5.57
N ARG A 110 -17.48 2.98 5.91
CA ARG A 110 -18.69 3.56 6.49
C ARG A 110 -18.41 4.24 7.82
N PHE A 111 -17.74 3.53 8.74
CA PHE A 111 -17.35 4.08 10.03
C PHE A 111 -16.51 5.36 9.88
N SER A 112 -15.54 5.36 8.96
CA SER A 112 -14.68 6.52 8.72
C SER A 112 -15.47 7.72 8.18
N LYS A 113 -16.41 7.50 7.26
CA LYS A 113 -17.32 8.54 6.76
C LYS A 113 -18.19 9.12 7.87
N ASP A 114 -18.80 8.25 8.67
CA ASP A 114 -19.64 8.67 9.80
C ASP A 114 -18.83 9.44 10.85
N TYR A 115 -17.58 9.02 11.10
CA TYR A 115 -16.66 9.68 12.02
C TYR A 115 -16.29 11.08 11.54
N ILE A 116 -15.91 11.24 10.27
CA ILE A 116 -15.57 12.55 9.68
C ILE A 116 -16.78 13.49 9.76
N GLN A 117 -17.97 13.01 9.38
CA GLN A 117 -19.20 13.80 9.42
C GLN A 117 -19.57 14.26 10.84
N LYS A 118 -19.41 13.39 11.83
CA LYS A 118 -19.70 13.73 13.24
C LYS A 118 -18.71 14.72 13.85
N ASN A 119 -17.44 14.67 13.43
CA ASN A 119 -16.36 15.45 14.03
C ASN A 119 -15.98 16.71 13.23
N GLY A 120 -16.61 16.96 12.07
CA GLY A 120 -16.45 18.19 11.30
C GLY A 120 -15.05 18.38 10.69
N LEU A 121 -14.39 17.28 10.31
CA LEU A 121 -13.12 17.30 9.57
C LEU A 121 -13.33 17.40 8.06
#